data_AF-A0A965PXF5-F1
#
_entry.id   AF-A0A965PXF5-F1
#
_cell.length_a   1.000
_cell.length_b   1.000
_cell.length_c   1.000
_cell.angle_alpha   90.00
_cell.angle_beta   90.00
_cell.angle_gamma   90.00
#
_symmetry.space_group_name_H-M   'P 1'
#
loop_
_entity.id
_entity.type
_entity.pdbx_description
1 polymer ?
#
loop_
_entity_poly.entity_id
_entity_poly.type
_entity_poly.pdbx_seq_one_letter_code
_entity_poly.pdbx_strand_id
1 'polypeptide(L)'
;MTEEQGLVSEDAHSVEHEYHMQAADLHRLAAHHFAAAARHQLVAAEADEADDVQGAGYQAYLAYGHQIQAVSYAEEAALRDEEGDDEELEAE
;
A
#
# COMPACT_ATOMS: atom_id res chain seq x y z
N MET A 1 -13.95 -35.51 20.50
CA MET A 1 -14.06 -34.08 20.17
C MET A 1 -13.18 -33.38 21.17
N THR A 2 -11.89 -33.50 20.92
CA THR A 2 -10.79 -33.28 21.85
C THR A 2 -10.16 -31.92 21.55
N GLU A 3 -9.67 -31.28 22.60
CA GLU A 3 -9.19 -29.90 22.72
C GLU A 3 -8.14 -29.45 21.68
N GLU A 4 -7.67 -30.37 20.83
CA GLU A 4 -6.76 -30.14 19.71
C GLU A 4 -7.39 -29.35 18.55
N GLN A 5 -8.71 -29.50 18.30
CA GLN A 5 -9.40 -28.77 17.23
C GLN A 5 -9.70 -27.30 17.57
N GLY A 6 -9.64 -26.92 18.85
CA GLY A 6 -9.83 -25.53 19.28
C GLY A 6 -8.57 -24.68 19.16
N LEU A 7 -7.40 -25.27 19.40
CA LEU A 7 -6.12 -24.56 19.39
C LEU A 7 -5.66 -24.19 17.97
N VAL A 8 -5.91 -25.07 16.99
CA VAL A 8 -5.52 -24.85 15.58
C VAL A 8 -6.34 -23.72 14.93
N SER A 9 -7.60 -23.58 15.33
CA SER A 9 -8.52 -22.55 14.81
C SER A 9 -8.22 -21.14 15.36
N GLU A 10 -7.79 -21.00 16.61
CA GLU A 10 -7.41 -19.70 17.18
C GLU A 10 -6.06 -19.20 16.63
N ASP A 11 -5.09 -20.10 16.39
CA ASP A 11 -3.79 -19.72 15.83
C ASP A 11 -3.91 -19.27 14.36
N ALA A 12 -4.69 -19.97 13.52
CA ALA A 12 -4.88 -19.59 12.11
C ALA A 12 -5.53 -18.20 11.94
N HIS A 13 -6.61 -17.92 12.70
CA HIS A 13 -7.24 -16.59 12.70
C HIS A 13 -6.31 -15.49 13.21
N SER A 14 -5.35 -15.81 14.09
CA SER A 14 -4.39 -14.82 14.58
C SER A 14 -3.39 -14.40 13.49
N VAL A 15 -3.05 -15.32 12.59
CA VAL A 15 -2.08 -15.12 11.50
C VAL A 15 -2.76 -14.40 10.32
N GLU A 16 -3.97 -14.80 9.93
CA GLU A 16 -4.82 -14.09 8.97
C GLU A 16 -5.02 -12.61 9.37
N HIS A 17 -5.34 -12.37 10.65
CA HIS A 17 -5.48 -11.01 11.17
C HIS A 17 -4.18 -10.20 11.07
N GLU A 18 -3.02 -10.85 11.20
CA GLU A 18 -1.73 -10.20 11.04
C GLU A 18 -1.50 -9.75 9.58
N TYR A 19 -1.81 -10.60 8.59
CA TYR A 19 -1.66 -10.24 7.18
C TYR A 19 -2.55 -9.07 6.78
N HIS A 20 -3.83 -9.07 7.18
CA HIS A 20 -4.72 -7.93 6.90
C HIS A 20 -4.28 -6.64 7.61
N MET A 21 -3.70 -6.73 8.81
CA MET A 21 -3.12 -5.55 9.47
C MET A 21 -1.90 -5.02 8.69
N GLN A 22 -1.03 -5.91 8.18
CA GLN A 22 0.10 -5.53 7.34
C GLN A 22 -0.36 -4.90 6.02
N ALA A 23 -1.36 -5.47 5.35
CA ALA A 23 -1.96 -4.91 4.14
C ALA A 23 -2.55 -3.51 4.40
N ALA A 24 -3.24 -3.32 5.52
CA ALA A 24 -3.78 -2.01 5.92
C ALA A 24 -2.67 -0.97 6.14
N ASP A 25 -1.53 -1.34 6.72
CA ASP A 25 -0.37 -0.45 6.87
C ASP A 25 0.26 -0.11 5.52
N LEU A 26 0.38 -1.07 4.62
CA LEU A 26 0.87 -0.86 3.25
C LEU A 26 -0.06 0.06 2.46
N HIS A 27 -1.37 -0.06 2.59
CA HIS A 27 -2.33 0.87 2.01
C HIS A 27 -2.16 2.30 2.55
N ARG A 28 -1.87 2.47 3.85
CA ARG A 28 -1.58 3.80 4.43
C ARG A 28 -0.31 4.39 3.83
N LEU A 29 0.73 3.60 3.64
CA LEU A 29 1.97 4.03 2.98
C LEU A 29 1.71 4.40 1.51
N ALA A 30 0.97 3.57 0.77
CA ALA A 30 0.59 3.86 -0.60
C ALA A 30 -0.17 5.20 -0.70
N ALA A 31 -1.17 5.40 0.15
CA ALA A 31 -1.93 6.65 0.21
C ALA A 31 -1.06 7.87 0.53
N HIS A 32 -0.11 7.73 1.46
CA HIS A 32 0.86 8.78 1.77
C HIS A 32 1.66 9.21 0.53
N HIS A 33 2.20 8.24 -0.21
CA HIS A 33 2.97 8.50 -1.42
C HIS A 33 2.10 9.05 -2.56
N PHE A 34 0.87 8.55 -2.77
CA PHE A 34 -0.05 9.14 -3.75
C PHE A 34 -0.39 10.59 -3.42
N ALA A 35 -0.62 10.91 -2.16
CA ALA A 35 -0.87 12.28 -1.74
C ALA A 35 0.35 13.19 -1.99
N ALA A 36 1.57 12.69 -1.76
CA ALA A 36 2.78 13.42 -2.09
C ALA A 36 2.95 13.63 -3.59
N ALA A 37 2.73 12.59 -4.41
CA ALA A 37 2.76 12.68 -5.86
C ALA A 37 1.78 13.74 -6.38
N ALA A 38 0.53 13.71 -5.90
CA ALA A 38 -0.49 14.69 -6.29
C ALA A 38 -0.08 16.13 -5.93
N ARG A 39 0.49 16.35 -4.74
CA ARG A 39 1.01 17.68 -4.35
C ARG A 39 2.11 18.15 -5.30
N HIS A 40 3.07 17.29 -5.62
CA HIS A 40 4.14 17.65 -6.55
C HIS A 40 3.62 17.93 -7.97
N GLN A 41 2.60 17.22 -8.45
CA GLN A 41 1.96 17.53 -9.73
C GLN A 41 1.29 18.90 -9.75
N LEU A 42 0.62 19.28 -8.64
CA LEU A 42 0.03 20.63 -8.53
C LEU A 42 1.11 21.71 -8.58
N VAL A 43 2.22 21.55 -7.85
CA VAL A 43 3.34 22.51 -7.89
C VAL A 43 3.99 22.55 -9.28
N ALA A 44 4.09 21.40 -9.97
CA ALA A 44 4.60 21.36 -11.34
C ALA A 44 3.71 22.17 -12.30
N ALA A 45 2.39 22.06 -12.17
CA ALA A 45 1.45 22.84 -12.96
C ALA A 45 1.55 24.34 -12.66
N GLU A 46 1.66 24.74 -11.39
CA GLU A 46 1.86 26.14 -11.01
C GLU A 46 3.17 26.72 -11.55
N ALA A 47 4.25 25.94 -11.57
CA ALA A 47 5.54 26.34 -12.15
C ALA A 47 5.47 26.50 -13.68
N ASP A 48 4.75 25.61 -14.36
CA ASP A 48 4.52 25.70 -15.82
C ASP A 48 3.70 26.95 -16.17
N GLU A 49 2.65 27.25 -15.40
CA GLU A 49 1.85 28.48 -15.55
C GLU A 49 2.69 29.76 -15.37
N ALA A 50 3.79 29.68 -14.60
CA ALA A 50 4.74 30.76 -14.38
C ALA A 50 5.91 30.80 -15.40
N ASP A 51 5.87 29.96 -16.45
CA ASP A 51 6.94 29.79 -17.45
C ASP A 51 8.27 29.27 -16.84
N ASP A 52 8.23 28.69 -15.65
CA ASP A 52 9.37 28.01 -15.01
C ASP A 52 9.42 26.52 -15.42
N VAL A 53 9.86 26.29 -16.65
CA VAL A 53 9.95 24.94 -17.25
C VAL A 53 10.87 24.01 -16.44
N GLN A 54 11.93 24.55 -15.83
CA GLN A 54 12.86 23.73 -15.04
C GLN A 54 12.23 23.31 -13.71
N GLY A 55 11.54 24.23 -13.04
CA GLY A 55 10.77 23.95 -11.83
C GLY A 55 9.67 22.92 -12.09
N ALA A 56 8.91 23.09 -13.17
CA ALA A 56 7.86 22.16 -13.58
C ALA A 56 8.42 20.73 -13.79
N GLY A 57 9.50 20.60 -14.55
CA GLY A 57 10.15 19.32 -14.81
C GLY A 57 10.68 18.64 -13.55
N TYR A 58 11.31 19.41 -12.64
CA TYR A 58 11.82 18.87 -11.38
C TYR A 58 10.70 18.35 -10.48
N GLN A 59 9.60 19.11 -10.33
CA GLN A 59 8.46 18.70 -9.52
C GLN A 59 7.73 17.49 -10.11
N ALA A 60 7.58 17.44 -11.43
CA ALA A 60 7.03 16.27 -12.12
C ALA A 60 7.87 15.01 -11.89
N TYR A 61 9.20 15.13 -11.86
CA TYR A 61 10.09 14.01 -11.53
C TYR A 61 9.89 13.50 -10.09
N LEU A 62 9.78 14.41 -9.11
CA LEU A 62 9.48 14.03 -7.72
C LEU A 62 8.13 13.33 -7.61
N ALA A 63 7.11 13.85 -8.31
CA ALA A 63 5.80 13.23 -8.34
C ALA A 63 5.86 11.79 -8.88
N TYR A 64 6.61 11.57 -9.96
CA TYR A 64 6.80 10.26 -10.55
C TYR A 64 7.47 9.27 -9.58
N GLY A 65 8.49 9.70 -8.84
CA GLY A 65 9.13 8.88 -7.82
C GLY A 65 8.16 8.43 -6.73
N HIS A 66 7.33 9.36 -6.23
CA HIS A 66 6.29 9.03 -5.26
C HIS A 66 5.22 8.10 -5.85
N GLN A 67 4.84 8.27 -7.12
CA GLN A 67 3.88 7.38 -7.78
C GLN A 67 4.39 5.94 -7.85
N ILE A 68 5.67 5.72 -8.19
CA ILE A 68 6.25 4.37 -8.21
C ILE A 68 6.14 3.73 -6.83
N GLN A 69 6.57 4.45 -5.78
CA GLN A 69 6.52 3.93 -4.41
C GLN A 69 5.08 3.61 -3.98
N ALA A 70 4.13 4.48 -4.32
CA ALA A 70 2.73 4.28 -4.00
C ALA A 70 2.15 3.02 -4.66
N VAL A 71 2.46 2.79 -5.92
CA VAL A 71 2.03 1.59 -6.66
C VAL A 71 2.66 0.34 -6.06
N SER A 72 3.96 0.36 -5.75
CA SER A 72 4.64 -0.80 -5.13
C SER A 72 4.02 -1.18 -3.79
N TYR A 73 3.72 -0.20 -2.92
CA TYR A 73 3.04 -0.51 -1.65
C TYR A 73 1.61 -0.99 -1.84
N ALA A 74 0.88 -0.48 -2.83
CA ALA A 74 -0.47 -0.96 -3.13
C ALA A 74 -0.47 -2.40 -3.68
N GLU A 75 0.53 -2.75 -4.49
CA GLU A 75 0.75 -4.12 -4.97
C GLU A 75 1.11 -5.06 -3.81
N GLU A 76 2.03 -4.65 -2.93
CA GLU A 76 2.38 -5.46 -1.76
C GLU A 76 1.18 -5.64 -0.82
N ALA A 77 0.35 -4.62 -0.63
CA ALA A 77 -0.87 -4.73 0.17
C ALA A 77 -1.83 -5.78 -0.39
N ALA A 78 -2.04 -5.79 -1.71
CA ALA A 78 -2.90 -6.78 -2.36
C ALA A 78 -2.36 -8.21 -2.19
N LEU A 79 -1.04 -8.39 -2.33
CA LEU A 79 -0.40 -9.69 -2.09
C LEU A 79 -0.56 -10.16 -0.64
N ARG A 80 -0.48 -9.25 0.34
CA ARG A 80 -0.68 -9.60 1.76
C ARG A 80 -2.11 -9.98 2.06
N ASP A 81 -3.09 -9.30 1.47
CA ASP A 81 -4.50 -9.69 1.62
C ASP A 81 -4.76 -11.06 0.98
N GLU A 82 -4.20 -11.33 -0.21
CA GLU A 82 -4.31 -12.66 -0.85
C GLU A 82 -3.65 -13.77 0.00
N GLU A 83 -2.48 -13.51 0.61
CA GLU A 83 -1.81 -14.45 1.53
C GLU A 83 -2.67 -14.78 2.76
N GLY A 84 -3.38 -13.79 3.32
CA GLY A 84 -4.32 -14.00 4.43
C GLY A 84 -5.50 -14.87 4.04
N ASP A 85 -6.11 -14.60 2.88
CA ASP A 85 -7.27 -15.35 2.36
C ASP A 85 -6.91 -16.81 2.03
N ASP A 86 -5.71 -17.06 1.48
CA ASP A 86 -5.24 -18.42 1.16
C ASP A 86 -4.98 -19.25 2.43
N GLU A 87 -4.47 -18.65 3.50
CA GLU A 87 -4.27 -19.33 4.78
C GLU A 87 -5.60 -19.67 5.49
N GLU A 88 -6.65 -18.87 5.32
CA GLU A 88 -8.00 -19.18 5.82
C GLU A 88 -8.54 -20.48 5.18
N LEU A 89 -8.37 -20.63 3.86
CA LEU A 89 -8.84 -21.79 3.10
C LEU A 89 -8.08 -23.09 3.42
N GLU A 90 -6.81 -23.01 3.83
CA GLU A 90 -6.02 -24.17 4.25
C GLU A 90 -6.32 -24.61 5.70
N ALA A 91 -6.96 -23.74 6.50
CA ALA A 91 -7.32 -24.00 7.90
C ALA A 91 -8.70 -24.65 8.10
N GLU A 92 -9.57 -24.70 7.08
CA GLU A 92 -10.89 -25.39 7.07
C GLU A 92 -10.80 -26.92 6.89
#